data_AF-A0A965PH93-F1
#
_entry.id   AF-A0A965PH93-F1
#
_cell.length_a   1.000
_cell.length_b   1.000
_cell.length_c   1.000
_cell.angle_alpha   90.00
_cell.angle_beta   90.00
_cell.angle_gamma   90.00
#
_symmetry.space_group_name_H-M   'P 1'
#
loop_
_entity.id
_entity.type
_entity.pdbx_description
1 polymer ?
#
loop_
_entity_poly.entity_id
_entity_poly.type
_entity_poly.pdbx_seq_one_letter_code
_entity_poly.pdbx_strand_id
1 'polypeptide(L)'
;MIISSQDLLIPFQNNNKIPKNFVLSDKDYFCPTADMVQDELFPKYWQWLKSLKLTKWVHKWDCDNFADAFKLFCCGYYDQVIESEANGIAVGVINYMANSKAENGLQGGHAINIVYIDNGKNDDGTSNFYPMFIEPQNGKIYNLSDEEFNSIWTVYI
;
A
#
# COMPACT_ATOMS: atom_id res chain seq x y z
N MET A 1 -4.05 -9.00 -11.95
CA MET A 1 -2.83 -9.10 -12.78
C MET A 1 -1.65 -9.63 -11.97
N ILE A 2 -0.64 -10.25 -12.59
CA ILE A 2 0.65 -10.55 -11.96
C ILE A 2 1.73 -9.65 -12.59
N ILE A 3 2.53 -8.98 -11.77
CA ILE A 3 3.63 -8.10 -12.22
C ILE A 3 4.96 -8.55 -11.64
N SER A 4 6.05 -8.29 -12.36
CA SER A 4 7.39 -8.59 -11.84
C SER A 4 7.78 -7.61 -10.75
N SER A 5 8.68 -8.02 -9.85
CA SER A 5 9.21 -7.14 -8.81
C SER A 5 9.87 -5.88 -9.39
N GLN A 6 10.56 -6.02 -10.53
CA GLN A 6 11.24 -4.89 -11.19
C GLN A 6 10.26 -3.81 -11.67
N ASP A 7 9.05 -4.20 -12.09
CA ASP A 7 8.04 -3.27 -12.60
C ASP A 7 7.47 -2.37 -11.49
N LEU A 8 7.51 -2.82 -10.22
CA LEU A 8 7.10 -2.01 -9.06
C LEU A 8 7.94 -0.73 -8.89
N LEU A 9 9.14 -0.67 -9.48
CA LEU A 9 10.02 0.50 -9.43
C LEU A 9 9.64 1.57 -10.46
N ILE A 10 8.84 1.25 -11.49
CA ILE A 10 8.53 2.14 -12.61
C ILE A 10 7.95 3.49 -12.14
N PRO A 11 6.97 3.55 -11.19
CA PRO A 11 6.44 4.84 -10.72
C PRO A 11 7.51 5.76 -10.11
N PHE A 12 8.55 5.18 -9.52
CA PHE A 12 9.64 5.93 -8.88
C PHE A 12 10.72 6.34 -9.88
N GLN A 13 11.02 5.48 -10.86
CA GLN A 13 11.92 5.79 -11.97
C GLN A 13 11.39 6.95 -12.82
N ASN A 14 10.10 6.93 -13.16
CA ASN A 14 9.46 7.99 -13.94
C ASN A 14 9.47 9.35 -13.23
N ASN A 15 9.48 9.35 -11.89
CA ASN A 15 9.61 10.55 -11.07
C ASN A 15 11.08 10.90 -10.72
N ASN A 16 12.05 10.24 -11.37
CA ASN A 16 13.49 10.44 -11.16
C ASN A 16 13.97 10.27 -9.71
N LYS A 17 13.26 9.47 -8.90
CA LYS A 17 13.62 9.24 -7.50
C LYS A 17 13.17 7.89 -6.98
N ILE A 18 14.13 7.00 -6.77
CA ILE A 18 13.92 5.74 -6.03
C ILE A 18 14.23 5.98 -4.54
N PRO A 19 13.34 5.58 -3.61
CA PRO A 19 13.58 5.58 -2.18
C PRO A 19 14.89 4.90 -1.79
N LYS A 20 15.58 5.42 -0.75
CA LYS A 20 16.85 4.83 -0.29
C LYS A 20 16.71 3.39 0.17
N ASN A 21 15.60 3.08 0.82
CA ASN A 21 15.26 1.74 1.27
C ASN A 21 14.03 1.27 0.48
N PHE A 22 14.26 0.63 -0.66
CA PHE A 22 13.21 -0.06 -1.41
C PHE A 22 13.45 -1.56 -1.32
N VAL A 23 12.57 -2.28 -0.64
CA VAL A 23 12.70 -3.72 -0.41
C VAL A 23 11.60 -4.44 -1.16
N LEU A 24 12.00 -5.39 -1.99
CA LEU A 24 11.16 -6.33 -2.71
C LEU A 24 11.62 -7.73 -2.34
N SER A 25 10.73 -8.52 -1.76
CA SER A 25 11.06 -9.85 -1.24
C SER A 25 10.72 -10.98 -2.21
N ASP A 26 9.62 -10.84 -2.95
CA ASP A 26 9.13 -11.82 -3.91
C ASP A 26 9.52 -11.53 -5.36
N LYS A 27 9.48 -12.57 -6.20
CA LYS A 27 9.81 -12.48 -7.64
C LYS A 27 8.74 -11.73 -8.44
N ASP A 28 7.48 -11.93 -8.07
CA ASP A 28 6.30 -11.39 -8.72
C ASP A 28 5.17 -11.23 -7.72
N TYR A 29 4.24 -10.34 -8.05
CA TYR A 29 3.18 -9.93 -7.16
C TYR A 29 1.83 -9.89 -7.88
N PHE A 30 0.80 -10.35 -7.19
CA PHE A 30 -0.58 -10.14 -7.57
C PHE A 30 -0.97 -8.68 -7.31
N CYS A 31 -1.43 -7.99 -8.35
CA CYS A 31 -2.05 -6.67 -8.24
C CYS A 31 -3.57 -6.83 -8.05
N PRO A 32 -4.13 -6.45 -6.88
CA PRO A 32 -5.58 -6.38 -6.70
C PRO A 32 -6.17 -5.27 -7.55
N THR A 33 -7.48 -5.31 -7.83
CA THR A 33 -8.19 -4.16 -8.43
C THR A 33 -8.49 -3.11 -7.37
N ALA A 34 -8.78 -1.87 -7.80
CA ALA A 34 -9.23 -0.81 -6.90
C ALA A 34 -10.46 -1.21 -6.06
N ASP A 35 -11.40 -1.91 -6.67
CA ASP A 35 -12.62 -2.40 -6.02
C ASP A 35 -12.29 -3.48 -4.98
N MET A 36 -11.38 -4.41 -5.30
CA MET A 36 -10.93 -5.42 -4.33
C MET A 36 -10.28 -4.76 -3.11
N VAL A 37 -9.49 -3.69 -3.29
CA VAL A 37 -8.90 -2.96 -2.16
C VAL A 37 -9.97 -2.31 -1.28
N GLN A 38 -10.94 -1.62 -1.89
CA GLN A 38 -11.92 -0.79 -1.18
C GLN A 38 -13.12 -1.56 -0.63
N ASP A 39 -13.61 -2.55 -1.36
CA ASP A 39 -14.85 -3.26 -1.05
C ASP A 39 -14.60 -4.61 -0.36
N GLU A 40 -13.38 -5.13 -0.45
CA GLU A 40 -13.02 -6.43 0.13
C GLU A 40 -11.88 -6.36 1.15
N LEU A 41 -10.66 -5.99 0.74
CA LEU A 41 -9.48 -6.05 1.59
C LEU A 41 -9.59 -5.11 2.80
N PHE A 42 -9.88 -3.82 2.57
CA PHE A 42 -9.99 -2.85 3.66
C PHE A 42 -11.14 -3.15 4.63
N PRO A 43 -12.38 -3.42 4.19
CA PRO A 43 -13.47 -3.74 5.12
C PRO A 43 -13.20 -4.99 5.96
N LYS A 44 -12.60 -6.04 5.37
CA LYS A 44 -12.26 -7.28 6.08
C LYS A 44 -11.10 -7.06 7.06
N TYR A 45 -10.08 -6.32 6.67
CA TYR A 45 -9.01 -5.87 7.55
C TYR A 45 -9.56 -5.09 8.76
N TRP A 46 -10.49 -4.17 8.52
CA TRP A 46 -11.05 -3.36 9.58
C TRP A 46 -11.90 -4.19 10.56
N GLN A 47 -12.62 -5.18 10.06
CA GLN A 47 -13.30 -6.17 10.91
C GLN A 47 -12.32 -7.00 11.71
N TRP A 48 -11.21 -7.42 11.10
CA TRP A 48 -10.13 -8.14 11.79
C TRP A 48 -9.52 -7.30 12.92
N LEU A 49 -9.17 -6.02 12.66
CA LEU A 49 -8.69 -5.11 13.71
C LEU A 49 -9.70 -4.89 14.83
N LYS A 50 -10.98 -4.76 14.50
CA LYS A 50 -12.08 -4.66 15.49
C LYS A 50 -12.10 -5.89 16.40
N SER A 51 -11.93 -7.09 15.83
CA SER A 51 -11.90 -8.33 16.60
C SER A 51 -10.74 -8.37 17.61
N LEU A 52 -9.63 -7.72 17.26
CA LEU A 52 -8.43 -7.59 18.11
C LEU A 52 -8.50 -6.40 19.09
N LYS A 53 -9.53 -5.55 18.98
CA LYS A 53 -9.66 -4.27 19.73
C LYS A 53 -8.49 -3.31 19.48
N LEU A 54 -7.93 -3.33 18.27
CA LEU A 54 -6.78 -2.50 17.85
C LEU A 54 -7.16 -1.37 16.90
N THR A 55 -8.40 -0.87 16.96
CA THR A 55 -8.89 0.18 16.04
C THR A 55 -8.58 1.61 16.49
N LYS A 56 -8.03 1.79 17.68
CA LYS A 56 -7.81 3.12 18.26
C LYS A 56 -6.33 3.47 18.21
N TRP A 57 -6.03 4.61 17.57
CA TRP A 57 -4.70 5.20 17.62
C TRP A 57 -4.29 5.56 19.05
N VAL A 58 -3.09 5.14 19.44
CA VAL A 58 -2.38 5.59 20.64
C VAL A 58 -0.89 5.65 20.33
N HIS A 59 -0.09 6.33 21.16
CA HIS A 59 1.34 6.52 20.84
C HIS A 59 2.17 5.22 20.68
N LYS A 60 1.69 4.08 21.22
CA LYS A 60 2.33 2.76 21.05
C LYS A 60 1.69 1.89 19.95
N TRP A 61 0.65 2.41 19.33
CA TRP A 61 -0.17 1.80 18.29
C TRP A 61 -0.58 2.90 17.32
N ASP A 62 0.40 3.36 16.55
CA ASP A 62 0.30 4.50 15.66
C ASP A 62 0.43 4.10 14.20
N CYS A 63 0.74 5.07 13.32
CA CYS A 63 0.54 4.95 11.88
C CYS A 63 1.32 3.78 11.25
N ASP A 64 2.54 3.51 11.71
CA ASP A 64 3.36 2.38 11.29
C ASP A 64 2.70 1.05 11.65
N ASN A 65 2.16 0.92 12.87
CA ASN A 65 1.49 -0.30 13.29
C ASN A 65 0.20 -0.58 12.49
N PHE A 66 -0.59 0.46 12.17
CA PHE A 66 -1.74 0.29 11.30
C PHE A 66 -1.32 -0.14 9.89
N ALA A 67 -0.27 0.46 9.33
CA ALA A 67 0.22 0.14 7.99
C ALA A 67 0.80 -1.27 7.90
N ASP A 68 1.61 -1.67 8.90
CA ASP A 68 2.12 -3.03 9.03
C ASP A 68 1.00 -4.06 9.18
N ALA A 69 0.00 -3.75 10.01
CA ALA A 69 -1.14 -4.63 10.23
C ALA A 69 -1.96 -4.82 8.94
N PHE A 70 -2.14 -3.77 8.14
CA PHE A 70 -2.83 -3.88 6.85
C PHE A 70 -2.06 -4.76 5.86
N LYS A 71 -0.74 -4.55 5.77
CA LYS A 71 0.14 -5.38 4.93
C LYS A 71 0.06 -6.85 5.36
N LEU A 72 0.26 -7.13 6.65
CA LEU A 72 0.19 -8.48 7.21
C LEU A 72 -1.16 -9.14 6.92
N PHE A 73 -2.25 -8.41 7.13
CA PHE A 73 -3.60 -8.89 6.82
C PHE A 73 -3.72 -9.25 5.34
N CYS A 74 -3.29 -8.38 4.43
CA CYS A 74 -3.38 -8.62 2.99
C CYS A 74 -2.55 -9.84 2.55
N CYS A 75 -1.35 -10.03 3.10
CA CYS A 75 -0.53 -11.21 2.84
C CYS A 75 -1.22 -12.51 3.29
N GLY A 76 -1.78 -12.52 4.50
CA GLY A 76 -2.53 -13.69 4.99
C GLY A 76 -3.83 -13.93 4.22
N TYR A 77 -4.51 -12.86 3.81
CA TYR A 77 -5.72 -12.95 3.01
C TYR A 77 -5.44 -13.49 1.60
N TYR A 78 -4.35 -13.03 0.98
CA TYR A 78 -3.86 -13.52 -0.30
C TYR A 78 -3.64 -15.04 -0.27
N ASP A 79 -2.85 -15.52 0.69
CA ASP A 79 -2.54 -16.95 0.87
C ASP A 79 -3.79 -17.83 1.06
N GLN A 80 -4.80 -17.31 1.77
CA GLN A 80 -5.95 -18.12 2.19
C GLN A 80 -7.15 -18.06 1.25
N VAL A 81 -7.29 -16.98 0.47
CA VAL A 81 -8.54 -16.69 -0.25
C VAL A 81 -8.33 -16.36 -1.72
N ILE A 82 -7.21 -15.77 -2.11
CA ILE A 82 -6.99 -15.34 -3.50
C ILE A 82 -6.32 -16.47 -4.28
N GLU A 83 -7.02 -16.99 -5.28
CA GLU A 83 -6.43 -17.96 -6.22
C GLU A 83 -5.52 -17.23 -7.21
N SER A 84 -4.21 -17.36 -7.02
CA SER A 84 -3.18 -16.72 -7.85
C SER A 84 -1.86 -17.50 -7.76
N GLU A 85 -1.10 -17.51 -8.86
CA GLU A 85 0.22 -18.16 -8.95
C GLU A 85 1.38 -17.21 -8.58
N ALA A 86 1.09 -15.95 -8.25
CA ALA A 86 2.11 -14.99 -7.82
C ALA A 86 2.68 -15.35 -6.44
N ASN A 87 3.88 -14.87 -6.15
CA ASN A 87 4.59 -15.21 -4.91
C ASN A 87 4.15 -14.33 -3.73
N GLY A 88 3.69 -13.10 -4.01
CA GLY A 88 3.10 -12.21 -3.02
C GLY A 88 1.94 -11.39 -3.57
N ILE A 89 1.38 -10.54 -2.71
CA ILE A 89 0.42 -9.48 -3.09
C ILE A 89 1.13 -8.14 -3.11
N ALA A 90 0.85 -7.28 -4.10
CA ALA A 90 1.54 -6.01 -4.31
C ALA A 90 1.09 -4.90 -3.32
N VAL A 91 1.16 -5.20 -2.03
CA VAL A 91 0.83 -4.29 -0.91
C VAL A 91 2.07 -4.06 -0.08
N GLY A 92 2.48 -2.80 0.04
CA GLY A 92 3.60 -2.38 0.85
C GLY A 92 3.22 -1.36 1.91
N VAL A 93 4.24 -0.95 2.64
CA VAL A 93 4.19 0.20 3.54
C VAL A 93 5.17 1.24 3.03
N ILE A 94 4.77 2.51 3.12
CA ILE A 94 5.65 3.64 2.85
C ILE A 94 5.81 4.48 4.10
N ASN A 95 6.99 5.08 4.25
CA ASN A 95 7.22 6.16 5.20
C ASN A 95 7.61 7.44 4.45
N TYR A 96 6.91 8.53 4.75
CA TYR A 96 7.02 9.80 4.04
C TYR A 96 6.72 11.00 4.96
N MET A 97 7.03 12.21 4.51
CA MET A 97 6.74 13.45 5.21
C MET A 97 5.37 13.97 4.76
N ALA A 98 4.39 14.00 5.68
CA ALA A 98 3.05 14.49 5.36
C ALA A 98 2.97 16.02 5.49
N ASN A 99 2.36 16.67 4.49
CA ASN A 99 2.32 18.14 4.40
C ASN A 99 1.23 18.76 5.29
N SER A 100 0.10 18.06 5.47
CA SER A 100 -1.00 18.53 6.31
C SER A 100 -1.62 17.38 7.10
N LYS A 101 -1.49 17.46 8.44
CA LYS A 101 -2.24 16.72 9.46
C LYS A 101 -2.67 15.31 9.04
N ALA A 102 -1.77 14.32 9.23
CA ALA A 102 -2.24 12.99 9.64
C ALA A 102 -3.26 13.22 10.77
N GLU A 103 -4.42 12.56 10.73
CA GLU A 103 -5.73 13.00 11.28
C GLU A 103 -5.76 13.52 12.74
N ASN A 104 -4.66 13.44 13.49
CA ASN A 104 -4.45 13.96 14.84
C ASN A 104 -3.44 15.12 14.98
N GLY A 105 -3.04 15.80 13.91
CA GLY A 105 -2.52 17.17 14.00
C GLY A 105 -1.00 17.38 14.05
N LEU A 106 -0.18 16.44 13.58
CA LEU A 106 1.26 16.65 13.46
C LEU A 106 1.68 16.66 11.98
N GLN A 107 2.36 17.74 11.56
CA GLN A 107 3.30 17.68 10.44
C GLN A 107 4.48 16.81 10.88
N GLY A 108 4.94 15.91 10.01
CA GLY A 108 6.03 15.02 10.35
C GLY A 108 6.03 13.72 9.57
N GLY A 109 6.83 12.78 10.04
CA GLY A 109 6.87 11.45 9.48
C GLY A 109 5.55 10.72 9.68
N HIS A 110 5.04 10.10 8.62
CA HIS A 110 3.81 9.33 8.59
C HIS A 110 4.03 8.00 7.88
N ALA A 111 3.18 7.02 8.16
CA ALA A 111 3.18 5.72 7.50
C ALA A 111 1.78 5.38 6.97
N ILE A 112 1.73 4.96 5.71
CA ILE A 112 0.50 4.48 5.04
C ILE A 112 0.87 3.30 4.14
N ASN A 113 -0.13 2.69 3.51
CA ASN A 113 0.12 1.60 2.58
C ASN A 113 0.16 2.11 1.13
N ILE A 114 1.05 1.50 0.35
CA ILE A 114 1.06 1.56 -1.11
C ILE A 114 0.51 0.23 -1.63
N VAL A 115 -0.44 0.29 -2.55
CA VAL A 115 -1.02 -0.88 -3.21
C VAL A 115 -0.89 -0.69 -4.71
N TYR A 116 -0.21 -1.60 -5.40
CA TYR A 116 -0.15 -1.54 -6.85
C TYR A 116 -1.38 -2.23 -7.40
N ILE A 117 -2.23 -1.44 -8.05
CA ILE A 117 -3.54 -1.92 -8.48
C ILE A 117 -3.57 -2.21 -9.97
N ASP A 118 -4.31 -3.26 -10.32
CA ASP A 118 -4.66 -3.60 -11.70
C ASP A 118 -5.77 -2.69 -12.19
N ASN A 119 -5.48 -1.91 -13.24
CA ASN A 119 -6.42 -1.01 -13.90
C ASN A 119 -6.80 -1.50 -15.30
N GLY A 120 -6.72 -2.81 -15.52
CA GLY A 120 -7.04 -3.43 -16.80
C GLY A 120 -5.93 -3.22 -17.83
N LYS A 121 -6.33 -2.89 -19.06
CA LYS A 121 -5.42 -2.76 -20.20
C LYS A 121 -5.42 -1.33 -20.75
N ASN A 122 -4.26 -0.89 -21.20
CA ASN A 122 -4.11 0.32 -22.01
C ASN A 122 -4.71 0.11 -23.42
N ASP A 123 -4.87 1.20 -24.17
CA ASP A 123 -5.37 1.18 -25.55
C ASP A 123 -4.50 0.34 -26.51
N ASP A 124 -3.22 0.18 -26.20
CA ASP A 124 -2.26 -0.65 -26.93
C ASP A 124 -2.30 -2.14 -26.52
N GLY A 125 -3.20 -2.51 -25.59
CA GLY A 125 -3.39 -3.87 -25.09
C GLY A 125 -2.40 -4.29 -24.00
N THR A 126 -1.46 -3.42 -23.60
CA THR A 126 -0.54 -3.68 -22.49
C THR A 126 -1.26 -3.57 -21.14
N SER A 127 -0.77 -4.29 -20.14
CA SER A 127 -1.33 -4.23 -18.78
C SER A 127 -1.08 -2.85 -18.16
N ASN A 128 -2.09 -2.29 -17.51
CA ASN A 128 -2.00 -1.01 -16.82
C ASN A 128 -2.07 -1.21 -15.31
N PHE A 129 -1.02 -0.79 -14.60
CA PHE A 129 -1.00 -0.79 -13.14
C PHE A 129 -0.43 0.52 -12.62
N TYR A 130 -0.88 0.93 -11.43
CA TYR A 130 -0.39 2.15 -10.79
C TYR A 130 -0.48 2.04 -9.26
N PRO A 131 0.31 2.83 -8.52
CA PRO A 131 0.24 2.83 -7.07
C PRO A 131 -0.99 3.61 -6.58
N MET A 132 -1.73 2.98 -5.67
CA MET A 132 -2.78 3.56 -4.85
C MET A 132 -2.26 3.70 -3.42
N PHE A 133 -2.44 4.86 -2.79
CA PHE A 133 -2.06 5.07 -1.40
C PHE A 133 -3.29 5.03 -0.50
N ILE A 134 -3.30 4.18 0.52
CA ILE A 134 -4.44 4.00 1.41
C ILE A 134 -4.04 4.29 2.86
N GLU A 135 -4.87 5.07 3.55
CA GLU A 135 -4.79 5.30 4.99
C GLU A 135 -5.41 4.12 5.74
N PRO A 136 -4.60 3.24 6.37
CA PRO A 136 -5.12 2.04 7.01
C PRO A 136 -6.02 2.34 8.22
N GLN A 137 -5.97 3.54 8.80
CA GLN A 137 -6.84 3.88 9.94
C GLN A 137 -8.32 4.09 9.57
N ASN A 138 -8.62 4.41 8.30
CA ASN A 138 -9.96 4.81 7.88
C ASN A 138 -10.34 4.41 6.46
N GLY A 139 -9.42 3.86 5.67
CA GLY A 139 -9.63 3.37 4.31
C GLY A 139 -9.65 4.45 3.24
N LYS A 140 -9.34 5.70 3.58
CA LYS A 140 -9.28 6.79 2.60
C LYS A 140 -8.12 6.57 1.64
N ILE A 141 -8.38 6.80 0.37
CA ILE A 141 -7.36 6.84 -0.67
C ILE A 141 -6.75 8.24 -0.71
N TYR A 142 -5.43 8.32 -0.69
CA TYR A 142 -4.68 9.56 -0.76
C TYR A 142 -4.06 9.75 -2.14
N ASN A 143 -4.19 10.98 -2.65
CA ASN A 143 -3.40 11.48 -3.76
C ASN A 143 -2.24 12.28 -3.14
N LEU A 144 -1.08 11.66 -3.03
CA LEU A 144 0.11 12.34 -2.51
C LEU A 144 0.48 13.50 -3.44
N SER A 145 0.80 14.65 -2.85
CA SER A 145 1.44 15.73 -3.62
C SER A 145 2.84 15.32 -4.09
N ASP A 146 3.36 15.98 -5.12
CA ASP A 146 4.73 15.72 -5.60
C ASP A 146 5.78 15.83 -4.48
N GLU A 147 5.60 16.77 -3.55
CA GLU A 147 6.47 16.93 -2.39
C GLU A 147 6.40 15.71 -1.46
N GLU A 148 5.19 15.26 -1.12
CA GLU A 148 4.98 14.08 -0.26
C GLU A 148 5.50 12.80 -0.92
N PHE A 149 5.21 12.59 -2.21
CA PHE A 149 5.72 11.45 -2.96
C PHE A 149 7.25 11.46 -3.01
N ASN A 150 7.85 12.62 -3.31
CA ASN A 150 9.30 12.76 -3.31
C ASN A 150 9.91 12.65 -1.92
N SER A 151 9.15 12.80 -0.85
CA SER A 151 9.65 12.65 0.52
C SER A 151 9.72 11.20 0.99
N ILE A 152 9.18 10.23 0.23
CA ILE A 152 9.22 8.81 0.58
C ILE A 152 10.66 8.35 0.78
N TRP A 153 10.99 7.87 1.98
CA TRP A 153 12.35 7.39 2.31
C TRP A 153 12.44 5.87 2.46
N THR A 154 11.31 5.18 2.64
CA THR A 154 11.25 3.73 2.75
C THR A 154 9.99 3.18 2.11
N VAL A 155 10.16 2.09 1.36
CA VAL A 155 9.10 1.25 0.78
C VAL A 155 9.50 -0.21 1.01
N TYR A 156 8.61 -1.03 1.56
CA TYR A 156 8.84 -2.47 1.64
C TYR A 156 7.57 -3.24 1.27
N ILE A 157 7.73 -4.12 0.29
CA ILE A 157 6.69 -4.97 -0.30
C ILE A 157 7.11 -6.42 -0.08
#